data_AF-A0A7X7T3C5-F1
#
_entry.id   AF-A0A7X7T3C5-F1
#
_cell.length_a   1.000
_cell.length_b   1.000
_cell.length_c   1.000
_cell.angle_alpha   90.00
_cell.angle_beta   90.00
_cell.angle_gamma   90.00
#
_symmetry.space_group_name_H-M   'P 1'
#
loop_
_entity.id
_entity.type
_entity.pdbx_description
1 polymer ?
#
loop_
_entity_poly.entity_id
_entity_poly.type
_entity_poly.pdbx_seq_one_letter_code
_entity_poly.pdbx_strand_id
1 'polypeptide(L)'
;MRLVLVFLAALAAHVALRASHLWWVFAACQPLLLVVVASARTLPPVSTAWVGLGAGLAMDVVSGRVIGPGGIAGAAAGSAVSLLVRRLELEGPLFWIVGSLATAACSEGLWLALVATLGIVPDHGWLGLLATVAMTAAVGLLVASAERGLHALRSPERARRRLLKRL
;
A
#
# COMPACT_ATOMS: atom_id res chain seq x y z
N MET A 1 15.32 -8.38 -7.08
CA MET A 1 14.33 -9.23 -7.79
C MET A 1 13.00 -9.37 -7.04
N ARG A 2 12.99 -9.78 -5.76
CA ARG A 2 11.74 -9.99 -5.00
C ARG A 2 10.81 -8.76 -4.95
N LEU A 3 11.33 -7.55 -4.69
CA LEU A 3 10.53 -6.33 -4.63
C LEU A 3 9.93 -5.95 -6.00
N VAL A 4 10.70 -6.16 -7.08
CA VAL A 4 10.23 -5.94 -8.46
C VAL A 4 9.08 -6.90 -8.78
N LEU A 5 9.19 -8.18 -8.44
CA LEU A 5 8.11 -9.15 -8.63
C LEU A 5 6.86 -8.79 -7.83
N VAL A 6 7.03 -8.34 -6.58
CA VAL A 6 5.92 -7.86 -5.74
C VAL A 6 5.29 -6.60 -6.34
N PHE A 7 6.09 -5.68 -6.86
CA PHE A 7 5.60 -4.48 -7.54
C PHE A 7 4.80 -4.83 -8.79
N LEU A 8 5.31 -5.73 -9.64
CA LEU A 8 4.60 -6.19 -10.84
C LEU A 8 3.31 -6.93 -10.49
N ALA A 9 3.32 -7.78 -9.45
CA ALA A 9 2.11 -8.45 -8.97
C ALA A 9 1.09 -7.46 -8.42
N ALA A 10 1.53 -6.43 -7.69
CA ALA A 10 0.66 -5.37 -7.18
C ALA A 10 0.09 -4.51 -8.32
N LEU A 11 0.88 -4.25 -9.37
CA LEU A 11 0.42 -3.57 -10.57
C LEU A 11 -0.65 -4.38 -11.29
N ALA A 12 -0.43 -5.68 -11.51
CA ALA A 12 -1.41 -6.58 -12.10
C ALA A 12 -2.69 -6.65 -11.26
N ALA A 13 -2.56 -6.73 -9.93
CA ALA A 13 -3.71 -6.69 -9.02
C ALA A 13 -4.45 -5.35 -9.10
N HIS A 14 -3.75 -4.22 -9.21
CA HIS A 14 -4.36 -2.90 -9.33
C HIS A 14 -5.17 -2.77 -10.64
N VAL A 15 -4.63 -3.26 -11.75
CA VAL A 15 -5.35 -3.32 -13.03
C VAL A 15 -6.57 -4.24 -12.93
N ALA A 16 -6.41 -5.44 -12.35
CA ALA A 16 -7.49 -6.40 -12.20
C ALA A 16 -8.64 -5.84 -11.35
N LEU A 17 -8.34 -5.21 -10.21
CA LEU A 17 -9.34 -4.62 -9.30
C LEU A 17 -10.12 -3.46 -9.92
N ARG A 18 -9.62 -2.88 -11.01
CA ARG A 18 -10.28 -1.82 -11.80
C ARG A 18 -11.04 -2.33 -13.01
N ALA A 19 -11.02 -3.63 -13.29
CA ALA A 19 -11.81 -4.18 -14.37
C ALA A 19 -13.31 -3.96 -14.10
N SER A 20 -14.03 -3.50 -15.12
CA SER A 20 -15.40 -2.98 -15.05
C SER A 20 -16.47 -3.95 -14.51
N HIS A 21 -16.13 -5.23 -14.39
CA HIS A 21 -17.03 -6.29 -13.89
C HIS A 21 -16.91 -6.52 -12.38
N LEU A 22 -15.95 -5.89 -11.70
CA LEU A 22 -15.80 -5.99 -10.24
C LEU A 22 -16.58 -4.89 -9.54
N TRP A 23 -17.01 -5.16 -8.30
CA TRP A 23 -17.70 -4.20 -7.46
C TRP A 23 -16.89 -2.91 -7.31
N TRP A 24 -17.56 -1.76 -7.48
CA TRP A 24 -17.03 -0.39 -7.37
C TRP A 24 -16.17 -0.15 -6.13
N VAL A 25 -16.45 -0.84 -5.02
CA VAL A 25 -15.67 -0.79 -3.78
C VAL A 25 -14.23 -1.31 -3.96
N PHE A 26 -14.02 -2.31 -4.82
CA PHE A 26 -12.69 -2.86 -5.11
C PHE A 26 -11.85 -1.93 -5.99
N ALA A 27 -12.47 -1.06 -6.81
CA ALA A 27 -11.76 -0.09 -7.61
C ALA A 27 -11.01 0.97 -6.77
N ALA A 28 -11.44 1.17 -5.51
CA ALA A 28 -10.77 2.04 -4.54
C ALA A 28 -9.53 1.39 -3.89
N CYS A 29 -9.30 0.08 -4.06
CA CYS A 29 -8.11 -0.57 -3.52
C CYS A 29 -6.84 -0.15 -4.27
N GLN A 30 -5.82 0.28 -3.52
CA GLN A 30 -4.50 0.64 -4.07
C GLN A 30 -3.41 -0.31 -3.56
N PRO A 31 -3.30 -1.54 -4.09
CA PRO A 31 -2.28 -2.51 -3.67
C PRO A 31 -0.85 -2.04 -3.93
N LEU A 32 -0.64 -1.12 -4.89
CA LEU A 32 0.66 -0.50 -5.15
C LEU A 32 1.20 0.25 -3.92
N LEU A 33 0.32 0.89 -3.13
CA LEU A 33 0.74 1.58 -1.90
C LEU A 33 1.24 0.60 -0.82
N LEU A 34 0.75 -0.65 -0.81
CA LEU A 34 1.26 -1.68 0.11
C LEU A 34 2.69 -2.08 -0.23
N VAL A 35 3.11 -1.97 -1.50
CA VAL A 35 4.50 -2.20 -1.90
C VAL A 35 5.39 -1.08 -1.38
N VAL A 36 4.91 0.16 -1.41
CA VAL A 36 5.60 1.32 -0.82
C VAL A 36 5.77 1.09 0.68
N VAL A 37 4.70 0.72 1.39
CA VAL A 37 4.75 0.34 2.80
C VAL A 37 5.78 -0.76 3.02
N ALA A 38 5.69 -1.88 2.30
CA ALA A 38 6.60 -3.01 2.44
C ALA A 38 8.08 -2.61 2.29
N SER A 39 8.36 -1.72 1.33
CA SER A 39 9.71 -1.24 1.07
C SER A 39 10.29 -0.41 2.22
N ALA A 40 9.44 0.25 3.02
CA ALA A 40 9.84 1.02 4.19
C ALA A 40 10.50 0.16 5.30
N ARG A 41 10.25 -1.16 5.33
CA ARG A 41 10.93 -2.07 6.28
C ARG A 41 12.42 -2.23 5.97
N THR A 42 12.79 -2.19 4.70
CA THR A 42 14.12 -2.58 4.24
C THR A 42 14.94 -1.41 3.69
N LEU A 43 14.27 -0.33 3.27
CA LEU A 43 14.91 0.78 2.58
C LEU A 43 14.98 2.04 3.45
N PRO A 44 15.95 2.94 3.21
CA PRO A 44 15.96 4.28 3.78
C PRO A 44 14.84 5.16 3.20
N PRO A 45 14.50 6.28 3.86
CA PRO A 45 13.41 7.16 3.44
C PRO A 45 13.53 7.62 1.99
N VAL A 46 14.73 8.02 1.56
CA VAL A 46 14.98 8.48 0.18
C VAL A 46 14.71 7.37 -0.84
N SER A 47 15.15 6.13 -0.58
CA SER A 47 14.89 5.00 -1.49
C SER A 47 13.41 4.61 -1.48
N THR A 48 12.73 4.69 -0.33
CA THR A 48 11.28 4.48 -0.23
C THR A 48 10.51 5.55 -1.01
N ALA A 49 11.01 6.79 -1.04
CA ALA A 49 10.46 7.87 -1.84
C ALA A 49 10.48 7.53 -3.33
N TRP A 50 11.58 6.97 -3.85
CA TRP A 50 11.67 6.55 -5.24
C TRP A 50 10.69 5.41 -5.58
N VAL A 51 10.50 4.46 -4.66
CA VAL A 51 9.47 3.41 -4.82
C VAL A 51 8.07 4.03 -4.83
N GLY A 52 7.82 4.98 -3.94
CA GLY A 52 6.58 5.76 -3.89
C GLY A 52 6.32 6.56 -5.16
N LEU A 53 7.34 7.22 -5.72
CA LEU A 53 7.25 7.94 -6.98
C LEU A 53 6.85 7.02 -8.13
N GLY A 54 7.52 5.87 -8.26
CA GLY A 54 7.21 4.88 -9.28
C GLY A 54 5.80 4.31 -9.14
N ALA A 55 5.37 3.99 -7.91
CA ALA A 55 4.01 3.54 -7.63
C ALA A 55 2.96 4.62 -7.98
N GLY A 56 3.25 5.87 -7.64
CA GLY A 56 2.40 7.03 -7.92
C GLY A 56 2.21 7.28 -9.42
N LEU A 57 3.30 7.28 -10.19
CA LEU A 57 3.25 7.43 -11.65
C LEU A 57 2.54 6.25 -12.31
N ALA A 58 2.77 5.02 -11.82
CA ALA A 58 2.07 3.84 -12.33
C ALA A 58 0.55 3.94 -12.07
N MET A 59 0.15 4.44 -10.90
CA MET A 59 -1.25 4.70 -10.61
C MET A 59 -1.83 5.77 -11.53
N ASP A 60 -1.11 6.87 -11.80
CA ASP A 60 -1.59 7.90 -12.72
C ASP A 60 -1.90 7.31 -14.10
N VAL A 61 -0.94 6.55 -14.66
CA VAL A 61 -1.06 5.91 -15.97
C VAL A 61 -2.20 4.90 -16.00
N VAL A 62 -2.26 3.97 -15.04
CA VAL A 62 -3.29 2.92 -15.01
C VAL A 62 -4.68 3.49 -14.74
N SER A 63 -4.75 4.60 -14.01
CA SER A 63 -6.02 5.23 -13.64
C SER A 63 -6.55 6.21 -14.69
N GLY A 64 -5.80 6.50 -15.74
CA GLY A 64 -6.13 7.59 -16.67
C GLY A 64 -6.17 8.96 -15.98
N ARG A 65 -5.45 9.13 -14.87
CA ARG A 65 -5.32 10.43 -14.17
C ARG A 65 -4.30 11.30 -14.91
N VAL A 66 -4.28 12.59 -14.58
CA VAL A 66 -3.18 13.48 -15.00
C VAL A 66 -1.86 12.88 -14.52
N ILE A 67 -0.90 12.70 -15.43
CA ILE A 67 0.40 12.11 -15.13
C ILE A 67 1.27 13.13 -14.39
N GLY A 68 1.79 12.75 -13.22
CA GLY A 68 2.74 13.55 -12.46
C GLY A 68 2.33 13.76 -11.01
N PRO A 69 1.12 14.30 -10.73
CA PRO A 69 0.64 14.51 -9.37
C PRO A 69 0.69 13.25 -8.49
N GLY A 70 0.35 12.08 -9.04
CA GLY A 70 0.44 10.81 -8.31
C GLY A 70 1.89 10.45 -7.99
N GLY A 71 2.83 10.72 -8.90
CA GLY A 71 4.26 10.54 -8.65
C GLY A 71 4.78 11.38 -7.48
N ILE A 72 4.42 12.67 -7.44
CA ILE A 72 4.81 13.58 -6.35
C ILE A 72 4.19 13.13 -5.02
N ALA A 73 2.89 12.83 -5.04
CA ALA A 73 2.16 12.35 -3.87
C ALA A 73 2.71 11.03 -3.35
N GLY A 74 3.02 10.09 -4.24
CA GLY A 74 3.61 8.80 -3.90
C GLY A 74 5.01 8.94 -3.30
N ALA A 75 5.85 9.85 -3.82
CA ALA A 75 7.18 10.11 -3.28
C ALA A 75 7.13 10.67 -1.85
N ALA A 76 6.24 11.64 -1.63
CA ALA A 76 5.99 12.20 -0.31
C ALA A 76 5.47 11.15 0.67
N ALA A 77 4.47 10.36 0.25
CA ALA A 77 3.90 9.27 1.06
C ALA A 77 4.95 8.21 1.44
N GLY A 78 5.78 7.79 0.48
CA GLY A 78 6.86 6.82 0.72
C GLY A 78 7.89 7.34 1.74
N SER A 79 8.30 8.60 1.62
CA SER A 79 9.21 9.24 2.57
C SER A 79 8.59 9.33 3.97
N ALA A 80 7.33 9.81 4.04
CA ALA A 80 6.61 10.01 5.29
C ALA A 80 6.41 8.69 6.04
N VAL A 81 6.02 7.62 5.34
CA VAL A 81 5.79 6.31 5.96
C VAL A 81 7.09 5.66 6.39
N SER A 82 8.18 5.81 5.64
CA SER A 82 9.49 5.32 6.08
C SER A 82 9.96 6.02 7.36
N LEU A 83 9.77 7.35 7.46
CA LEU A 83 10.06 8.09 8.67
C LEU A 83 9.17 7.67 9.83
N LEU A 84 7.86 7.50 9.59
CA LEU A 84 6.89 7.09 10.60
C LEU A 84 7.23 5.72 11.19
N VAL A 85 7.47 4.73 10.32
CA VAL A 85 7.82 3.36 10.73
C VAL A 85 9.09 3.35 11.58
N ARG A 86 10.12 4.11 11.19
CA ARG A 86 11.38 4.18 11.92
C ARG A 86 11.26 4.91 13.25
N ARG A 87 10.50 6.00 13.31
CA ARG A 87 10.33 6.81 14.53
C ARG A 87 9.45 6.13 15.57
N LEU A 88 8.47 5.35 15.13
CA LEU A 88 7.52 4.66 16.01
C LEU A 88 7.88 3.18 16.21
N GLU A 89 9.02 2.72 15.67
CA GLU A 89 9.49 1.34 15.74
C GLU A 89 8.37 0.33 15.43
N LEU A 90 7.61 0.60 14.37
CA LEU A 90 6.41 -0.18 14.07
C LEU A 90 6.77 -1.57 13.58
N GLU A 91 6.35 -2.58 14.34
CA GLU A 91 6.60 -3.98 14.02
C GLU A 91 5.32 -4.80 13.75
N GLY A 92 5.53 -5.91 13.04
CA GLY A 92 4.54 -6.93 12.74
C GLY A 92 3.22 -6.38 12.16
N PRO A 93 2.08 -6.57 12.83
CA PRO A 93 0.75 -6.24 12.31
C PRO A 93 0.44 -4.74 12.35
N LEU A 94 0.94 -4.02 13.36
CA LEU A 94 0.74 -2.58 13.50
C LEU A 94 1.45 -1.83 12.38
N PHE A 95 2.61 -2.32 11.95
CA PHE A 95 3.31 -1.82 10.77
C PHE A 95 2.40 -1.78 9.53
N TRP A 96 1.68 -2.85 9.23
CA TRP A 96 0.84 -2.89 8.03
C TRP A 96 -0.38 -2.01 8.16
N ILE A 97 -1.03 -1.98 9.32
CA ILE A 97 -2.24 -1.17 9.54
C ILE A 97 -1.89 0.32 9.46
N VAL A 98 -0.92 0.75 10.28
CA VAL A 98 -0.52 2.16 10.37
C VAL A 98 0.18 2.60 9.09
N GLY A 99 1.07 1.76 8.54
CA GLY A 99 1.77 2.07 7.29
C GLY A 99 0.82 2.23 6.11
N SER A 100 -0.15 1.33 5.94
CA SER A 100 -1.12 1.41 4.84
C SER A 100 -2.04 2.62 4.98
N LEU A 101 -2.50 2.90 6.20
CA LEU A 101 -3.36 4.05 6.48
C LEU A 101 -2.62 5.37 6.25
N ALA A 102 -1.40 5.50 6.77
CA ALA A 102 -0.57 6.69 6.59
C ALA A 102 -0.18 6.91 5.12
N THR A 103 0.20 5.83 4.41
CA THR A 103 0.57 5.93 2.99
C THR A 103 -0.63 6.35 2.15
N ALA A 104 -1.78 5.72 2.35
CA ALA A 104 -3.00 6.03 1.59
C ALA A 104 -3.50 7.46 1.88
N ALA A 105 -3.56 7.86 3.15
CA ALA A 105 -4.00 9.19 3.52
C ALA A 105 -3.05 10.28 2.99
N CYS A 106 -1.74 10.05 3.09
CA CYS A 106 -0.74 11.00 2.58
C CYS A 106 -0.80 11.09 1.05
N SER A 107 -0.84 9.94 0.35
CA SER A 107 -0.86 9.90 -1.11
C SER A 107 -2.14 10.52 -1.68
N GLU A 108 -3.32 10.09 -1.25
CA GLU A 108 -4.58 10.62 -1.80
C GLU A 108 -4.86 12.05 -1.34
N GLY A 109 -4.50 12.39 -0.09
CA GLY A 109 -4.64 13.76 0.40
C GLY A 109 -3.77 14.75 -0.37
N LEU A 110 -2.52 14.38 -0.63
CA LEU A 110 -1.60 15.23 -1.38
C LEU A 110 -1.96 15.27 -2.87
N TRP A 111 -2.45 14.17 -3.44
CA TRP A 111 -2.98 14.15 -4.81
C TRP A 111 -4.18 15.09 -4.97
N LEU A 112 -5.17 15.04 -4.06
CA LEU A 112 -6.32 15.96 -4.09
C LEU A 112 -5.89 17.41 -3.95
N ALA A 113 -4.94 17.71 -3.04
CA ALA A 113 -4.40 19.05 -2.88
C ALA A 113 -3.71 19.55 -4.16
N LEU A 114 -2.87 18.72 -4.80
CA LEU A 114 -2.20 19.07 -6.05
C LEU A 114 -3.20 19.32 -7.18
N VAL A 115 -4.18 18.43 -7.34
CA VAL A 115 -5.18 18.53 -8.41
C VAL A 115 -6.10 19.75 -8.18
N ALA A 116 -6.43 20.08 -6.93
CA ALA A 116 -7.13 21.31 -6.59
C ALA A 116 -6.32 22.57 -6.95
N THR A 117 -5.00 22.58 -6.74
CA THR A 117 -4.14 23.70 -7.18
C THR A 117 -4.07 23.85 -8.70
N LEU A 118 -4.31 22.77 -9.44
CA LEU A 118 -4.42 22.77 -10.91
C LEU A 118 -5.81 23.20 -11.41
N GLY A 119 -6.71 23.61 -10.51
CA GLY A 119 -8.07 24.05 -10.85
C GLY A 119 -9.06 22.92 -11.13
N ILE A 120 -8.67 21.67 -10.90
CA ILE A 120 -9.52 20.49 -11.04
C ILE A 120 -10.06 20.18 -9.65
N VAL A 121 -11.27 20.65 -9.32
CA VAL A 121 -11.89 20.36 -8.02
C VAL A 121 -12.95 19.29 -8.21
N PRO A 122 -12.70 18.03 -7.84
CA PRO A 122 -13.73 17.00 -7.87
C PRO A 122 -14.74 17.24 -6.74
N ASP A 123 -16.01 17.45 -7.11
CA ASP A 123 -17.13 17.77 -6.19
C ASP A 123 -17.26 16.77 -5.01
N HIS A 124 -16.76 15.54 -5.19
CA HIS A 124 -16.86 14.44 -4.23
C HIS A 124 -15.50 13.78 -3.96
N GLY A 125 -14.39 14.49 -4.18
CA GLY A 125 -13.03 13.94 -4.04
C GLY A 125 -12.74 13.35 -2.66
N TRP A 126 -13.32 13.92 -1.60
CA TRP A 126 -13.18 13.46 -0.22
C TRP A 126 -13.79 12.07 0.01
N LEU A 127 -14.90 11.72 -0.66
CA LEU A 127 -15.50 10.38 -0.59
C LEU A 127 -14.58 9.35 -1.25
N GLY A 128 -13.97 9.70 -2.38
CA GLY A 128 -12.97 8.87 -3.06
C GLY A 128 -11.74 8.63 -2.19
N LEU A 129 -11.26 9.66 -1.49
CA LEU A 129 -10.17 9.54 -0.51
C LEU A 129 -10.54 8.59 0.61
N LEU A 130 -11.70 8.76 1.26
CA LEU A 130 -12.13 7.90 2.37
C LEU A 130 -12.27 6.45 1.93
N ALA A 131 -12.88 6.20 0.77
CA ALA A 131 -13.00 4.87 0.20
C ALA A 131 -11.62 4.23 -0.05
N THR A 132 -10.70 5.00 -0.63
CA THR A 132 -9.34 4.52 -0.93
C THR A 132 -8.56 4.20 0.34
N VAL A 133 -8.63 5.08 1.34
CA VAL A 133 -7.96 4.88 2.64
C VAL A 133 -8.54 3.66 3.35
N ALA A 134 -9.88 3.55 3.44
CA ALA A 134 -10.55 2.45 4.11
C ALA A 134 -10.23 1.10 3.45
N MET A 135 -10.32 1.03 2.11
CA MET A 135 -10.07 -0.20 1.38
C MET A 135 -8.59 -0.60 1.40
N THR A 136 -7.68 0.36 1.26
CA THR A 136 -6.24 0.07 1.34
C THR A 136 -5.83 -0.37 2.76
N ALA A 137 -6.42 0.23 3.81
CA ALA A 137 -6.23 -0.22 5.18
C ALA A 137 -6.81 -1.62 5.42
N ALA A 138 -7.96 -1.95 4.84
CA ALA A 138 -8.54 -3.29 4.91
C ALA A 138 -7.63 -4.33 4.26
N VAL A 139 -7.03 -4.03 3.10
CA VAL A 139 -6.04 -4.92 2.49
C VAL A 139 -4.77 -5.01 3.35
N GLY A 140 -4.32 -3.90 3.96
CA GLY A 140 -3.23 -3.92 4.94
C GLY A 140 -3.51 -4.85 6.13
N LEU A 141 -4.75 -4.86 6.64
CA LEU A 141 -5.20 -5.77 7.70
C LEU A 141 -5.18 -7.24 7.24
N LEU A 142 -5.60 -7.51 6.00
CA LEU A 142 -5.53 -8.85 5.39
C LEU A 142 -4.08 -9.32 5.25
N VAL A 143 -3.16 -8.43 4.87
CA VAL A 143 -1.72 -8.76 4.80
C VAL A 143 -1.18 -9.05 6.21
N ALA A 144 -1.56 -8.24 7.20
CA ALA A 144 -1.16 -8.45 8.60
C ALA A 144 -1.67 -9.80 9.16
N SER A 145 -2.92 -10.16 8.86
CA SER A 145 -3.52 -11.42 9.31
C SER A 145 -2.90 -12.62 8.59
N ALA A 146 -2.62 -12.50 7.29
CA ALA A 146 -1.92 -13.52 6.52
C ALA A 146 -0.49 -13.74 7.02
N GLU A 147 0.26 -12.67 7.32
CA GLU A 147 1.62 -12.76 7.88
C GLU A 147 1.60 -13.49 9.23
N ARG A 148 0.69 -13.13 10.14
CA ARG A 148 0.50 -13.83 11.42
C ARG A 148 0.12 -15.31 11.22
N GLY A 149 -0.80 -15.60 10.30
CA GLY A 149 -1.23 -16.97 9.99
C GLY A 149 -0.09 -17.83 9.46
N LEU A 150 0.71 -17.27 8.54
CA LEU A 150 1.90 -17.92 7.98
C LEU A 150 2.96 -18.19 9.05
N HIS A 151 3.23 -17.22 9.93
CA HIS A 151 4.15 -17.41 11.05
C HIS A 151 3.66 -18.50 12.01
N ALA A 152 2.36 -18.52 12.33
CA ALA A 152 1.79 -19.57 13.15
C ALA A 152 1.94 -20.94 12.48
N LEU A 153 1.76 -21.05 11.17
CA LEU A 153 1.90 -22.30 10.41
C LEU A 153 3.35 -22.79 10.32
N ARG A 154 4.31 -21.87 10.27
CA ARG A 154 5.75 -22.16 10.21
C ARG A 154 6.43 -22.24 11.58
N SER A 155 5.67 -22.19 12.68
CA SER A 155 6.27 -22.17 14.01
C SER A 155 7.03 -23.49 14.29
N PRO A 156 8.25 -23.42 14.84
CA PRO A 156 9.05 -24.60 15.18
C PRO A 156 8.34 -25.49 16.20
N GLU A 157 7.49 -24.92 17.06
CA GLU A 157 6.65 -25.67 17.99
C GLU A 157 5.60 -26.55 17.30
N ARG A 158 5.00 -26.10 16.19
CA ARG A 158 4.10 -26.95 15.39
C ARG A 158 4.86 -28.04 14.67
N ALA A 159 6.06 -27.75 14.15
CA ALA A 159 6.93 -28.77 13.57
C ALA A 159 7.31 -29.84 14.62
N ARG A 160 7.67 -29.40 15.84
CA ARG A 160 7.96 -30.28 16.97
C ARG A 160 6.74 -31.10 17.42
N ARG A 161 5.54 -30.50 17.50
CA ARG A 161 4.29 -31.23 17.81
C ARG A 161 3.92 -32.24 16.72
N ARG A 162 4.20 -31.97 15.45
CA ARG A 162 3.99 -32.93 14.35
C ARG A 162 4.98 -34.09 14.41
N LEU A 163 6.24 -33.82 14.75
CA LEU A 163 7.26 -34.85 14.96
C LEU A 163 6.89 -35.76 16.15
N LEU A 164 6.47 -35.17 17.28
CA LEU A 164 6.04 -35.94 18.47
C LEU A 164 4.76 -36.75 18.27
N LYS A 165 3.88 -36.38 17.32
CA LYS A 165 2.69 -37.18 16.96
C LYS A 165 2.99 -38.34 16.01
N ARG A 166 4.19 -38.37 15.42
CA ARG A 166 4.64 -39.42 14.50
C ARG A 166 5.53 -40.47 15.17
N LEU A 167 5.95 -40.20 16.41
CA LEU A 167 6.59 -41.15 17.33
C LEU A 167 5.51 -41.76 18.22
#